data_AF-A0A7V3H386-F1
#
_entry.id   AF-A0A7V3H386-F1
#
_cell.length_a   1.000
_cell.length_b   1.000
_cell.length_c   1.000
_cell.angle_alpha   90.00
_cell.angle_beta   90.00
_cell.angle_gamma   90.00
#
_symmetry.space_group_name_H-M   'P 1'
#
loop_
_entity.id
_entity.type
_entity.pdbx_description
1 polymer ?
#
loop_
_entity_poly.entity_id
_entity_poly.type
_entity_poly.pdbx_seq_one_letter_code
_entity_poly.pdbx_strand_id
1 'polypeptide(L)'
;MLPSYLALNESGELARRAARLMGMLAACDICPKDCRVNRLRGEVGFCWSGAEAVVSAVVPHFGEEPCLTGRRGAGNIFFGNCNMRCVYCQNWQISQDWRAQRRNTVSVEALANAM
;
A
#
# COMPACT_ATOMS: atom_id res chain seq x y z
N MET A 1 18.64 19.41 4.75
CA MET A 1 18.85 18.04 5.26
C MET A 1 18.50 17.08 4.13
N LEU A 2 19.39 16.16 3.76
CA LEU A 2 19.07 15.15 2.74
C LEU A 2 18.10 14.12 3.33
N PRO A 3 17.12 13.60 2.54
CA PRO A 3 16.25 12.52 2.99
C PRO A 3 17.03 11.27 3.39
N SER A 4 16.67 10.63 4.51
CA SER A 4 17.36 9.46 5.05
C SER A 4 17.35 8.25 4.11
N TYR A 5 16.36 8.14 3.22
CA TYR A 5 16.28 7.04 2.26
C TYR A 5 17.42 7.05 1.24
N LEU A 6 18.06 8.21 0.98
CA LEU A 6 19.20 8.29 0.07
C LEU A 6 20.42 7.54 0.63
N ALA A 7 20.74 7.74 1.91
CA ALA A 7 21.81 7.01 2.58
C ALA A 7 21.52 5.50 2.67
N LEU A 8 20.24 5.12 2.86
CA LEU A 8 19.82 3.71 2.83
C LEU A 8 19.97 3.10 1.43
N ASN A 9 19.73 3.89 0.38
CA ASN A 9 19.91 3.46 -1.00
C ASN A 9 21.40 3.28 -1.33
N GLU A 10 22.24 4.27 -1.01
CA GLU A 10 23.69 4.24 -1.24
C GLU A 10 24.38 3.08 -0.51
N SER A 11 23.95 2.79 0.72
CA SER A 11 24.48 1.65 1.50
C SER A 11 23.95 0.28 1.07
N GLY A 12 22.99 0.22 0.13
CA GLY A 12 22.32 -1.02 -0.29
C GLY A 12 21.35 -1.61 0.74
N GLU A 13 21.17 -0.96 1.89
CA GLU A 13 20.21 -1.38 2.93
C GLU A 13 18.77 -1.34 2.41
N LEU A 14 18.41 -0.35 1.59
CA LEU A 14 17.07 -0.23 1.01
C LEU A 14 16.73 -1.45 0.13
N ALA A 15 17.67 -1.87 -0.72
CA ALA A 15 17.52 -3.05 -1.58
C ALA A 15 17.39 -4.34 -0.75
N ARG A 16 18.19 -4.48 0.33
CA ARG A 16 18.08 -5.64 1.24
C ARG A 16 16.72 -5.72 1.92
N ARG A 17 16.17 -4.59 2.38
CA ARG A 17 14.83 -4.53 2.98
C ARG A 17 13.74 -4.88 1.97
N ALA A 18 13.84 -4.35 0.75
CA ALA A 18 12.90 -4.67 -0.33
C ALA A 18 12.91 -6.18 -0.65
N ALA A 19 14.09 -6.78 -0.84
CA ALA A 19 14.22 -8.20 -1.09
C ALA A 19 13.63 -9.06 0.04
N ARG A 20 13.86 -8.69 1.31
CA ARG A 20 13.26 -9.36 2.47
C ARG A 20 11.73 -9.27 2.43
N LEU A 21 11.16 -8.10 2.21
CA LEU A 21 9.71 -7.89 2.16
C LEU A 21 9.07 -8.66 0.98
N MET A 22 9.72 -8.69 -0.18
CA MET A 22 9.28 -9.49 -1.32
C MET A 22 9.30 -10.99 -1.00
N GLY A 23 10.30 -11.47 -0.26
CA GLY A 23 10.36 -12.85 0.22
C GLY A 23 9.21 -13.21 1.18
N MET A 24 8.80 -12.27 2.04
CA MET A 24 7.67 -12.46 2.98
C MET A 24 6.33 -12.67 2.26
N LEU A 25 6.20 -12.29 0.99
CA LEU A 25 4.99 -12.57 0.20
C LEU A 25 4.74 -14.06 -0.03
N ALA A 26 5.77 -14.91 0.05
CA ALA A 26 5.62 -16.36 -0.09
C ALA A 26 4.88 -17.03 1.08
N ALA A 27 4.87 -16.38 2.26
CA ALA A 27 4.15 -16.83 3.44
C ALA A 27 3.78 -15.61 4.31
N CYS A 28 2.76 -14.86 3.90
CA CYS A 28 2.52 -13.51 4.41
C CYS A 28 2.13 -13.44 5.90
N ASP A 29 2.94 -12.71 6.66
CA ASP A 29 2.83 -12.44 8.10
C ASP A 29 2.86 -10.93 8.43
N ILE A 30 2.73 -10.06 7.42
CA ILE A 30 2.85 -8.60 7.54
C ILE A 30 1.85 -7.99 8.53
N CYS A 31 0.71 -8.64 8.76
CA CYS A 31 -0.31 -8.14 9.67
C CYS A 31 -0.65 -9.19 10.75
N PRO A 32 -1.25 -8.77 11.88
CA PRO A 32 -1.54 -9.66 13.02
C PRO A 32 -2.50 -10.83 12.73
N LYS A 33 -3.08 -10.91 11.53
CA LYS A 33 -3.89 -12.07 11.11
C LYS A 33 -3.06 -13.31 10.80
N ASP A 34 -1.75 -13.16 10.57
CA ASP A 34 -0.79 -14.25 10.31
C ASP A 34 -1.34 -15.34 9.37
N CYS A 35 -1.89 -14.92 8.22
CA CYS A 35 -2.61 -15.85 7.34
C CYS A 35 -1.70 -16.80 6.56
N ARG A 36 -0.39 -16.51 6.47
CA ARG A 36 0.64 -17.31 5.80
C ARG A 36 0.37 -17.66 4.33
N VAL A 37 -0.60 -17.02 3.67
CA VAL A 37 -0.89 -17.24 2.26
C VAL A 37 0.29 -16.85 1.37
N ASN A 38 0.44 -17.57 0.27
CA ASN A 38 1.48 -17.32 -0.72
C ASN A 38 0.98 -16.38 -1.81
N ARG A 39 1.25 -15.08 -1.65
CA ARG A 39 0.84 -14.04 -2.61
C ARG A 39 1.52 -14.19 -3.96
N LEU A 40 2.72 -14.77 -3.99
CA LEU A 40 3.47 -15.04 -5.23
C LEU A 40 2.79 -16.12 -6.09
N ARG A 41 1.95 -16.96 -5.49
CA ARG A 41 1.11 -17.93 -6.20
C ARG A 41 -0.31 -17.43 -6.47
N GLY A 42 -0.58 -16.15 -6.20
CA GLY A 42 -1.90 -15.55 -6.37
C GLY A 42 -2.88 -15.84 -5.22
N GLU A 43 -2.41 -16.40 -4.09
CA GLU A 43 -3.27 -16.62 -2.94
C GLU A 43 -3.57 -15.31 -2.21
N VAL A 44 -4.80 -15.20 -1.70
CA VAL A 44 -5.30 -14.03 -0.98
C VAL A 44 -5.80 -14.43 0.40
N GLY A 45 -5.58 -13.55 1.38
CA GLY A 45 -6.04 -13.75 2.76
C GLY A 45 -7.30 -12.95 3.05
N PHE A 46 -7.63 -12.80 4.33
CA PHE A 46 -8.76 -12.00 4.81
C PHE A 46 -8.78 -10.54 4.30
N CYS A 47 -7.60 -9.97 4.01
CA CYS A 47 -7.49 -8.63 3.47
C CYS A 47 -7.85 -8.51 1.98
N TRP A 48 -7.84 -9.60 1.20
CA TRP A 48 -7.95 -9.62 -0.27
C TRP A 48 -6.80 -8.99 -1.06
N SER A 49 -5.69 -8.60 -0.41
CA SER A 49 -4.50 -8.10 -1.10
C SER A 49 -3.70 -9.22 -1.77
N GLY A 50 -3.26 -8.99 -3.01
CA GLY A 50 -2.36 -9.87 -3.77
C GLY A 50 -0.89 -9.48 -3.63
N ALA A 51 -0.06 -9.90 -4.60
CA ALA A 51 1.35 -9.50 -4.67
C ALA A 51 1.54 -8.04 -5.11
N GLU A 52 0.64 -7.55 -5.97
CA GLU A 52 0.62 -6.16 -6.42
C GLU A 52 -0.33 -5.31 -5.57
N ALA A 53 -0.06 -4.01 -5.54
CA ALA A 53 -0.87 -3.05 -4.81
C ALA A 53 -2.16 -2.73 -5.57
N VAL A 54 -3.22 -2.44 -4.84
CA VAL A 54 -4.46 -1.88 -5.37
C VAL A 54 -4.50 -0.41 -4.98
N VAL A 55 -4.64 0.50 -5.93
CA VAL A 55 -4.62 1.95 -5.69
C VAL A 55 -5.93 2.56 -6.15
N SER A 56 -6.80 2.89 -5.20
CA SER A 56 -8.13 3.42 -5.51
C SER A 56 -8.09 4.86 -6.02
N ALA A 57 -7.13 5.67 -5.58
CA ALA A 57 -7.01 7.06 -6.00
C ALA A 57 -5.62 7.63 -5.67
N VAL A 58 -5.15 8.57 -6.50
CA VAL A 58 -3.99 9.42 -6.22
C VAL A 58 -4.45 10.86 -6.43
N VAL A 59 -4.49 11.65 -5.36
CA VAL A 59 -5.13 12.97 -5.37
C VAL A 59 -4.42 13.97 -4.45
N PRO A 60 -4.45 15.27 -4.77
CA PRO A 60 -4.17 16.31 -3.79
C PRO A 60 -5.33 16.35 -2.78
N HIS A 61 -5.02 16.11 -1.51
CA HIS A 61 -5.96 16.18 -0.41
C HIS A 61 -5.84 17.50 0.34
N PHE A 62 -6.94 18.23 0.45
CA PHE A 62 -7.01 19.53 1.11
C PHE A 62 -7.67 19.46 2.50
N GLY A 63 -8.02 18.26 2.95
CA GLY A 63 -8.67 18.02 4.24
C GLY A 63 -7.73 17.71 5.40
N GLU A 64 -6.43 17.53 5.15
CA GLU A 64 -5.43 17.37 6.23
C GLU A 64 -5.23 18.68 6.99
N GLU A 65 -4.61 18.61 8.17
CA GLU A 65 -4.29 19.79 8.97
C GLU A 65 -3.49 20.83 8.16
N PRO A 66 -3.65 22.15 8.44
CA PRO A 66 -3.02 23.20 7.65
C PRO A 66 -1.50 23.10 7.50
N CYS A 67 -0.81 22.54 8.50
CA CYS A 67 0.64 22.33 8.45
C CYS A 67 1.08 21.22 7.48
N LEU A 68 0.17 20.31 7.11
CA LEU A 68 0.42 19.22 6.15
C LEU A 68 -0.06 19.60 4.74
N THR A 69 -1.24 20.23 4.65
CA THR A 69 -1.88 20.61 3.37
C THR A 69 -1.09 21.69 2.60
N GLY A 70 -0.46 22.63 3.32
CA GLY A 70 0.24 23.75 2.70
C GLY A 70 -0.65 24.52 1.71
N ARG A 71 -0.11 24.90 0.55
CA ARG A 71 -0.86 25.63 -0.51
C ARG A 71 -1.32 24.76 -1.68
N ARG A 72 -0.84 23.52 -1.77
CA ARG A 72 -1.06 22.63 -2.94
C ARG A 72 -1.77 21.32 -2.60
N GLY A 73 -2.21 21.15 -1.36
CA GLY A 73 -2.72 19.88 -0.87
C GLY A 73 -1.60 18.98 -0.38
N ALA A 74 -1.97 18.02 0.47
CA ALA A 74 -1.15 16.86 0.78
C ALA A 74 -1.30 15.83 -0.35
N GLY A 75 -0.20 15.21 -0.77
CA GLY A 75 -0.26 14.14 -1.76
C GLY A 75 -0.76 12.85 -1.13
N ASN A 76 -1.99 12.45 -1.43
CA ASN A 76 -2.59 11.24 -0.86
C ASN A 76 -2.70 10.13 -1.91
N ILE A 77 -2.17 8.96 -1.56
CA ILE A 77 -2.36 7.70 -2.29
C ILE A 77 -3.29 6.82 -1.47
N PHE A 78 -4.49 6.58 -1.96
CA PHE A 78 -5.48 5.71 -1.33
C PHE A 78 -5.30 4.28 -1.81
N PHE A 79 -4.76 3.42 -0.96
CA PHE A 79 -4.72 1.98 -1.22
C PHE A 79 -6.11 1.36 -1.05
N GLY A 80 -6.41 0.39 -1.90
CA GLY A 80 -7.56 -0.48 -1.75
C GLY A 80 -7.28 -1.64 -0.81
N ASN A 81 -8.34 -2.29 -0.36
CA ASN A 81 -8.35 -3.41 0.58
C ASN A 81 -7.93 -3.04 2.01
N CYS A 82 -8.37 -3.84 2.99
CA CYS A 82 -8.03 -3.67 4.39
C CYS A 82 -8.03 -5.02 5.12
N ASN A 83 -7.09 -5.21 6.03
CA ASN A 83 -7.03 -6.36 6.94
C ASN A 83 -8.03 -6.27 8.11
N MET A 84 -8.78 -5.18 8.21
CA MET A 84 -9.91 -4.97 9.11
C MET A 84 -11.24 -4.95 8.34
N ARG A 85 -12.36 -5.10 9.06
CA ARG A 85 -13.73 -5.03 8.51
C ARG A 85 -14.64 -4.25 9.44
N CYS A 86 -14.32 -2.99 9.65
CA CYS A 86 -15.08 -2.13 10.56
C CYS A 86 -16.52 -1.98 10.05
N VAL A 87 -17.51 -2.16 10.93
CA VAL A 87 -18.94 -1.97 10.60
C VAL A 87 -19.28 -0.51 10.29
N TYR A 88 -18.46 0.42 10.78
CA TYR A 88 -18.57 1.87 10.58
C TYR A 88 -17.48 2.42 9.64
N CYS A 89 -16.99 1.59 8.70
CA CYS A 89 -15.91 2.00 7.80
C CYS A 89 -16.36 3.14 6.87
N GLN A 90 -15.84 4.36 7.09
CA GLN A 90 -16.11 5.51 6.22
C GLN A 90 -15.59 5.31 4.79
N ASN A 91 -14.52 4.52 4.66
CA ASN A 91 -13.86 4.19 3.39
C ASN A 91 -14.25 2.79 2.89
N TRP A 92 -15.48 2.33 3.16
CA TRP A 92 -15.92 0.97 2.85
C TRP A 92 -15.72 0.59 1.38
N GLN A 93 -16.03 1.50 0.46
CA GLN A 93 -15.94 1.29 -0.99
C GLN A 93 -14.53 0.96 -1.47
N ILE A 94 -13.49 1.47 -0.78
CA ILE A 94 -12.10 1.21 -1.12
C ILE A 94 -11.48 0.14 -0.22
N SER A 95 -11.92 0.04 1.03
CA SER A 95 -11.34 -0.86 2.02
C SER A 95 -11.95 -2.27 1.97
N GLN A 96 -13.22 -2.39 1.58
CA GLN A 96 -13.98 -3.63 1.74
C GLN A 96 -14.53 -4.24 0.45
N ASP A 97 -14.88 -3.43 -0.56
CA ASP A 97 -15.34 -3.91 -1.86
C ASP A 97 -14.17 -4.32 -2.78
N TRP A 98 -13.49 -5.40 -2.40
CA TRP A 98 -12.33 -5.92 -3.11
C TRP A 98 -12.64 -6.31 -4.56
N ARG A 99 -13.89 -6.69 -4.86
CA ARG A 99 -14.30 -7.06 -6.22
C ARG A 99 -14.28 -5.85 -7.13
N ALA A 100 -14.85 -4.73 -6.68
CA ALA A 100 -14.76 -3.47 -7.40
C ALA A 100 -13.30 -2.99 -7.50
N GLN A 101 -12.54 -3.07 -6.40
CA GLN A 101 -11.19 -2.53 -6.31
C GLN A 101 -10.14 -3.33 -7.09
N ARG A 102 -10.34 -4.62 -7.36
CA ARG A 102 -9.38 -5.46 -8.12
C ARG A 102 -8.96 -4.86 -9.46
N ARG A 103 -9.85 -4.09 -10.12
CA ARG A 103 -9.56 -3.42 -11.39
C ARG A 103 -8.47 -2.33 -11.27
N ASN A 104 -8.22 -1.83 -10.07
CA ASN A 104 -7.26 -0.79 -9.77
C ASN A 104 -5.90 -1.36 -9.33
N THR A 105 -5.59 -2.61 -9.71
CA THR A 105 -4.29 -3.23 -9.42
C THR A 105 -3.23 -2.55 -10.29
N VAL A 106 -2.11 -2.17 -9.68
CA VAL A 106 -1.02 -1.45 -10.34
C VAL A 106 0.32 -2.12 -10.04
N SER A 107 1.23 -2.10 -11.01
CA SER A 107 2.60 -2.53 -10.80
C SER A 107 3.36 -1.56 -9.88
N VAL A 108 4.48 -2.02 -9.32
CA VAL A 108 5.34 -1.19 -8.47
C VAL A 108 5.88 0.01 -9.23
N GLU A 109 6.21 -0.17 -10.51
CA GLU A 109 6.70 0.89 -11.39
C GLU A 109 5.59 1.92 -11.68
N ALA A 110 4.37 1.45 -11.97
CA ALA A 110 3.24 2.35 -12.19
C ALA A 110 2.93 3.19 -10.93
N LEU A 111 2.97 2.57 -9.74
CA LEU A 111 2.81 3.27 -8.47
C LEU A 111 3.95 4.28 -8.22
N ALA A 112 5.19 3.91 -8.50
CA ALA A 112 6.34 4.80 -8.32
C ALA A 112 6.27 6.06 -9.21
N ASN A 113 5.57 5.98 -10.35
CA ASN A 113 5.36 7.08 -11.29
C ASN A 113 3.98 7.75 -11.15
N ALA A 114 3.20 7.41 -10.11
CA ALA A 114 1.84 7.91 -9.95
C ALA A 114 1.77 9.37 -9.45
N MET A 115 2.91 9.98 -9.09
CA MET A 115 3.02 11.35 -8.58
C MET A 115 4.22 12.08 -9.16
#